data_AF-A0A915Z034-F1
#
_entry.id   AF-A0A915Z034-F1
#
_cell.length_a   1.000
_cell.length_b   1.000
_cell.length_c   1.000
_cell.angle_alpha   90.00
_cell.angle_beta   90.00
_cell.angle_gamma   90.00
#
_symmetry.space_group_name_H-M   'P 1'
#
loop_
_entity.id
_entity.type
_entity.pdbx_description
1 polymer ?
#
loop_
_entity_poly.entity_id
_entity_poly.type
_entity_poly.pdbx_seq_one_letter_code
_entity_poly.pdbx_strand_id
1 'polypeptide(L)'
;MLENIISKWIRCIDEFYEINRNGEYVYEVPNIDDQLKSDMLEFVEADKALITLIQEQASTSIIQSHSQAYYTSRKLTEILVQEDPVQEKSEGLDCIIKD
;
A
#
# COMPACT_ATOMS: atom_id res chain seq x y z
N MET A 1 4.43 -1.13 -38.76
CA MET A 1 3.02 -0.81 -38.39
C MET A 1 2.78 -0.99 -36.89
N LEU A 2 3.07 -2.15 -36.32
CA LEU A 2 2.88 -2.41 -34.89
C LEU A 2 3.71 -1.47 -33.99
N GLU A 3 4.99 -1.28 -34.28
CA GLU A 3 5.87 -0.36 -33.54
C GLU A 3 5.30 1.06 -33.48
N ASN A 4 4.72 1.56 -34.58
CA ASN A 4 4.11 2.88 -34.62
C ASN A 4 2.85 2.98 -33.73
N ILE A 5 2.09 1.90 -33.61
CA ILE A 5 0.91 1.83 -32.73
C ILE A 5 1.38 1.83 -31.26
N ILE A 6 2.36 0.99 -30.93
CA ILE A 6 2.93 0.90 -29.59
C ILE A 6 3.55 2.25 -29.18
N SER A 7 4.33 2.89 -30.04
CA SER A 7 4.94 4.20 -29.75
C SER A 7 3.90 5.29 -29.52
N LYS A 8 2.78 5.29 -30.26
CA LYS A 8 1.68 6.24 -30.04
C LYS A 8 0.99 6.00 -28.70
N TRP A 9 0.77 4.75 -28.33
CA TRP A 9 0.16 4.37 -27.07
C TRP A 9 1.03 4.77 -25.87
N ILE A 10 2.33 4.46 -25.93
CA ILE A 10 3.30 4.86 -24.89
C ILE A 10 3.31 6.38 -24.74
N ARG A 11 3.43 7.12 -25.85
CA ARG A 11 3.43 8.60 -25.81
C ARG A 11 2.15 9.16 -25.20
N CYS A 12 1.00 8.60 -25.55
CA CYS A 12 -0.30 9.02 -25.02
C CYS A 12 -0.36 8.87 -23.49
N ILE A 13 0.15 7.76 -22.96
CA ILE A 13 0.21 7.50 -21.52
C ILE A 13 1.20 8.43 -20.84
N ASP A 14 2.40 8.59 -21.39
CA ASP A 14 3.43 9.46 -20.84
C ASP A 14 2.92 10.91 -20.73
N GLU A 15 2.33 11.44 -21.81
CA GLU A 15 1.73 12.78 -21.83
C GLU A 15 0.61 12.91 -20.79
N PHE A 16 -0.22 11.88 -20.61
CA PHE A 16 -1.26 11.89 -19.58
C PHE A 16 -0.68 12.01 -18.18
N TYR A 17 0.32 11.21 -17.82
CA TYR A 17 0.91 11.25 -16.48
C TYR A 17 1.75 12.52 -16.26
N GLU A 18 2.40 13.06 -17.30
CA GLU A 18 3.10 14.36 -17.22
C GLU A 18 2.11 15.49 -16.92
N ILE A 19 1.00 15.57 -17.66
CA ILE A 19 -0.02 16.62 -17.49
C ILE A 19 -0.70 16.49 -16.11
N ASN A 20 -1.05 15.27 -15.71
CA ASN A 20 -1.83 15.03 -14.49
C ASN A 20 -0.97 14.86 -13.23
N ARG A 21 0.35 15.07 -13.31
CA ARG A 21 1.29 14.90 -12.19
C ARG A 21 0.90 15.71 -10.95
N ASN A 22 0.36 16.91 -11.15
CA ASN A 22 0.07 17.87 -10.08
C ASN A 22 -1.37 17.79 -9.53
N GLY A 23 -2.19 16.87 -10.03
CA GLY A 23 -3.58 16.67 -9.55
C GLY A 23 -4.59 17.74 -9.97
N GLU A 24 -4.15 18.87 -10.52
CA GLU A 24 -5.03 19.80 -11.23
C GLU A 24 -5.36 19.19 -12.60
N TYR A 25 -6.52 18.53 -12.66
CA TYR A 25 -7.11 17.88 -13.84
C TYR A 25 -7.28 18.87 -15.00
N VAL A 26 -6.22 19.15 -15.74
CA VAL A 26 -6.31 19.84 -17.03
C VAL A 26 -6.43 18.76 -18.10
N TYR A 27 -7.66 18.28 -18.24
CA TYR A 27 -8.00 17.17 -19.12
C TYR A 27 -7.99 17.65 -20.57
N GLU A 28 -6.91 17.35 -21.28
CA GLU A 28 -6.93 16.81 -22.65
C GLU A 28 -5.50 16.70 -23.15
N VAL A 29 -4.99 15.47 -23.25
CA VAL A 29 -3.81 15.21 -24.07
C VAL A 29 -4.22 15.58 -25.52
N PRO A 30 -3.60 16.59 -26.14
CA PRO A 30 -4.03 17.08 -27.44
C PRO A 30 -3.61 16.10 -28.54
N ASN A 31 -4.40 16.04 -29.63
CA ASN A 31 -4.04 15.31 -30.86
C ASN A 31 -3.95 13.78 -30.72
N ILE A 32 -4.83 13.19 -29.90
CA ILE A 32 -5.06 11.75 -29.85
C ILE A 32 -6.41 11.43 -30.51
N ASP A 33 -6.53 10.24 -31.12
CA ASP A 33 -7.83 9.75 -31.56
C ASP A 33 -8.70 9.31 -30.36
N ASP A 34 -10.02 9.35 -30.54
CA ASP A 34 -10.98 9.07 -29.47
C ASP A 34 -10.89 7.64 -28.91
N GLN A 35 -10.50 6.65 -29.74
CA GLN A 35 -10.31 5.27 -29.29
C GLN A 35 -9.08 5.20 -28.38
N LEU A 36 -7.96 5.76 -28.81
CA LEU A 36 -6.73 5.74 -28.01
C LEU A 36 -6.89 6.55 -26.71
N LYS A 37 -7.67 7.64 -26.73
CA LYS A 37 -8.08 8.36 -25.52
C LYS A 37 -8.90 7.46 -24.59
N SER A 38 -9.90 6.75 -25.11
CA SER A 38 -10.71 5.81 -24.32
C SER A 38 -9.86 4.69 -23.71
N ASP A 39 -9.02 4.05 -24.52
CA ASP A 39 -8.16 2.95 -24.10
C ASP A 39 -7.18 3.39 -23.01
N MET A 40 -6.60 4.59 -23.14
CA MET A 40 -5.73 5.18 -22.13
C MET A 40 -6.47 5.40 -20.81
N LEU A 41 -7.71 5.89 -20.85
CA LEU A 41 -8.50 6.14 -19.65
C LEU A 41 -8.89 4.85 -18.92
N GLU A 42 -9.29 3.82 -19.67
CA GLU A 42 -9.56 2.50 -19.10
C GLU A 42 -8.31 1.91 -18.43
N PHE A 43 -7.14 2.05 -19.06
CA PHE A 43 -5.87 1.64 -18.47
C PHE A 43 -5.56 2.38 -17.16
N VAL A 44 -5.70 3.70 -17.14
CA VAL A 44 -5.44 4.53 -15.94
C VAL A 44 -6.41 4.18 -14.81
N GLU A 45 -7.67 3.90 -15.12
CA GLU A 45 -8.66 3.48 -14.12
C GLU A 45 -8.29 2.10 -13.53
N ALA A 46 -7.91 1.15 -14.38
CA ALA A 46 -7.46 -0.17 -13.96
C ALA A 46 -6.17 -0.11 -13.12
N ASP A 47 -5.20 0.74 -13.49
CA ASP A 47 -3.96 0.97 -12.74
C ASP A 47 -4.24 1.54 -11.35
N LYS A 48 -5.10 2.57 -11.25
CA LYS A 48 -5.55 3.12 -9.97
C LYS A 48 -6.26 2.09 -9.10
N ALA A 49 -7.11 1.26 -9.69
CA ALA A 49 -7.81 0.18 -8.99
C ALA A 49 -6.81 -0.87 -8.46
N LEU A 50 -5.82 -1.25 -9.28
CA LEU A 50 -4.75 -2.17 -8.88
C LEU A 50 -3.93 -1.63 -7.70
N ILE A 51 -3.51 -0.36 -7.77
CA ILE A 51 -2.78 0.31 -6.69
C ILE A 51 -3.60 0.32 -5.40
N THR A 52 -4.91 0.62 -5.50
CA THR A 52 -5.82 0.62 -4.35
C THR A 52 -5.92 -0.75 -3.70
N LEU A 53 -6.08 -1.80 -4.51
CA LEU A 53 -6.18 -3.18 -4.03
C LEU A 53 -4.89 -3.65 -3.32
N ILE A 54 -3.71 -3.30 -3.85
CA ILE A 54 -2.42 -3.62 -3.22
C ILE A 54 -2.31 -2.93 -1.85
N GLN A 55 -2.74 -1.67 -1.75
CA GLN A 55 -2.70 -0.92 -0.50
C GLN A 55 -3.65 -1.49 0.56
N GLU A 56 -4.86 -1.88 0.17
CA GLU A 56 -5.82 -2.56 1.05
C GLU A 56 -5.28 -3.91 1.55
N GLN A 57 -4.68 -4.70 0.66
CA GLN A 57 -4.06 -5.98 1.01
C GLN A 57 -2.91 -5.81 2.01
N ALA A 58 -2.04 -4.82 1.80
CA ALA A 58 -0.96 -4.51 2.72
C ALA A 58 -1.50 -4.08 4.09
N SER A 59 -2.49 -3.20 4.14
CA SER A 59 -3.09 -2.74 5.40
C SER A 59 -3.78 -3.88 6.16
N THR A 60 -4.48 -4.78 5.46
CA THR A 60 -5.13 -5.96 6.05
C THR A 60 -4.11 -6.95 6.61
N SER A 61 -3.03 -7.22 5.87
CA SER A 61 -1.93 -8.10 6.32
C SER A 61 -1.26 -7.55 7.59
N ILE A 62 -1.02 -6.24 7.63
CA ILE A 62 -0.44 -5.55 8.79
C ILE A 62 -1.37 -5.69 10.01
N ILE A 63 -2.66 -5.38 9.87
CA ILE A 63 -3.64 -5.49 10.97
C ILE A 63 -3.71 -6.93 11.50
N GLN A 64 -3.75 -7.93 10.62
CA GLN A 64 -3.79 -9.33 11.01
C GLN A 64 -2.54 -9.73 11.80
N SER A 65 -1.34 -9.36 11.33
CA SER A 65 -0.08 -9.69 12.01
C SER A 65 0.02 -9.10 13.41
N HIS A 66 -0.42 -7.85 13.61
CA HIS A 66 -0.47 -7.20 14.92
C HIS A 66 -1.43 -7.91 15.88
N SER A 67 -2.59 -8.36 15.40
CA SER A 67 -3.53 -9.10 16.24
C SER A 67 -2.95 -10.44 16.73
N GLN A 68 -2.23 -11.16 15.87
CA GLN A 68 -1.60 -12.43 16.20
C GLN A 68 -0.43 -12.25 17.17
N ALA A 69 0.40 -11.23 16.95
CA ALA A 69 1.50 -10.89 17.86
C ALA A 69 0.97 -10.51 19.25
N TYR A 70 -0.03 -9.63 19.33
CA TYR A 70 -0.66 -9.24 20.60
C TYR A 70 -1.25 -10.43 21.35
N TYR A 71 -2.00 -11.30 20.67
CA TYR A 71 -2.59 -12.48 21.27
C TYR A 71 -1.53 -13.46 21.79
N THR A 72 -0.46 -13.67 21.02
CA THR A 72 0.64 -14.56 21.40
C THR A 72 1.41 -14.01 22.60
N SER A 73 1.77 -12.73 22.59
CA SER A 73 2.42 -12.06 23.72
C SER A 73 1.56 -12.13 24.98
N ARG A 74 0.26 -11.82 24.87
CA ARG A 74 -0.67 -11.92 26.01
C ARG A 74 -0.72 -13.33 26.60
N LYS A 75 -0.83 -14.35 25.75
CA LYS A 75 -0.88 -15.75 26.19
C LYS A 75 0.43 -16.20 26.87
N LEU A 76 1.58 -15.76 26.36
CA LEU A 76 2.88 -16.03 26.99
C LEU A 76 2.98 -15.38 28.37
N THR A 77 2.55 -14.12 28.50
CA THR A 77 2.49 -13.43 29.80
C THR A 77 1.55 -14.16 30.77
N GLU A 78 0.37 -14.60 30.32
CA GLU A 78 -0.58 -15.35 31.15
C GLU A 78 -0.03 -16.71 31.64
N ILE A 79 0.83 -17.37 30.85
CA ILE A 79 1.50 -18.62 31.24
C ILE A 79 2.59 -18.32 32.29
N LEU A 80 3.45 -17.32 32.04
CA LEU A 80 4.49 -16.91 32.98
C LEU A 80 3.91 -16.50 34.35
N VAL A 81 2.78 -15.81 34.36
CA VAL A 81 2.07 -15.41 35.58
C VAL A 81 1.47 -16.60 36.34
N GLN A 82 1.16 -17.72 35.66
CA GLN A 82 0.62 -18.93 36.30
C GLN A 82 1.70 -19.90 36.79
N GLU A 83 2.87 -19.91 36.14
CA GLU A 83 3.98 -20.81 36.50
C GLU A 83 4.79 -20.32 37.72
N ASP A 84 4.71 -19.03 38.08
CA ASP A 84 5.36 -18.46 39.27
C ASP A 84 4.35 -18.10 40.38
N PRO A 85 3.98 -19.03 41.30
CA PRO A 85 3.12 -18.70 42.44
C PRO A 85 3.85 -17.95 43.57
N VAL A 86 5.13 -17.59 43.42
CA VAL A 86 5.89 -16.81 44.43
C VAL A 86 6.81 -15.80 43.76
N GLN A 87 6.28 -14.62 43.43
CA GLN A 87 6.96 -13.34 43.69
C GLN A 87 5.95 -12.20 43.47
N GLU A 88 5.35 -11.74 44.57
CA GLU A 88 4.73 -10.41 44.61
C GLU A 88 5.72 -9.35 44.11
N LYS A 89 5.24 -8.48 43.22
CA LYS A 89 5.85 -7.20 42.81
C LYS A 89 7.13 -7.29 41.97
N SER A 90 6.97 -7.56 40.67
CA SER A 90 7.92 -7.04 39.69
C SER A 90 7.42 -5.66 39.25
N GLU A 91 7.92 -4.62 39.92
CA GLU A 91 7.87 -3.25 39.41
C GLU A 91 8.59 -3.20 38.05
N GLY A 92 8.08 -2.34 37.17
CA GLY A 92 8.38 -2.29 35.75
C GLY A 92 9.85 -2.48 35.39
N LEU A 93 10.05 -3.16 34.26
CA LEU A 93 11.30 -3.25 33.53
C LEU A 93 11.75 -1.84 33.10
N ASP A 94 12.31 -1.06 34.04
CA ASP A 94 13.08 0.13 33.72
C ASP A 94 14.41 -0.33 33.12
N CYS A 95 14.44 -0.37 31.79
CA CYS A 95 15.62 -0.66 30.99
C CYS A 95 16.66 0.44 31.21
N ILE A 96 17.64 0.21 32.08
CA ILE A 96 18.87 1.00 32.10
C ILE A 96 19.73 0.58 30.89
N ILE A 97 19.74 1.41 29.86
CA ILE A 97 20.78 1.40 28.84
C ILE A 97 22.01 2.08 29.45
N LYS A 98 23.13 1.36 29.54
CA LYS A 98 24.43 1.96 29.86
C LYS A 98 25.19 2.18 28.56
N ASP A 99 25.68 3.41 28.40
CA ASP A 99 26.49 3.91 27.29
C ASP A 99 27.76 3.08 27.02
#